data_AF-A0A662XXU4-F1
#
_entry.id   AF-A0A662XXU4-F1
#
_cell.length_a   1.000
_cell.length_b   1.000
_cell.length_c   1.000
_cell.angle_alpha   90.00
_cell.angle_beta   90.00
_cell.angle_gamma   90.00
#
_symmetry.space_group_name_H-M   'P 1'
#
loop_
_entity.id
_entity.type
_entity.pdbx_description
1 polymer ?
#
loop_
_entity_poly.entity_id
_entity_poly.type
_entity_poly.pdbx_seq_one_letter_code
_entity_poly.pdbx_strand_id
1 'polypeptide(L)'
;MQLSWAELLTLGIEGGLTIRANAKDFAIAVVPSKQQLHFTSPVSGLRMYEWNARTKRWEDEVRPTATDSHDIEGLLTRDLMRFCAGIPLF
;
A
#
# COMPACT_ATOMS: atom_id res chain seq x y z
N MET A 1 3.44 12.96 7.90
CA MET A 1 2.82 12.83 9.24
C MET A 1 2.12 11.49 9.26
N GLN A 2 2.52 10.58 10.15
CA GLN A 2 1.99 9.22 10.22
C GLN A 2 0.85 9.20 11.23
N LEU A 3 -0.30 8.69 10.82
CA LEU A 3 -1.45 8.52 11.69
C LEU A 3 -1.15 7.41 12.71
N SER A 4 -1.49 7.66 13.96
CA SER A 4 -1.43 6.69 15.05
C SER A 4 -2.45 5.56 14.82
N TRP A 5 -2.22 4.40 15.46
CA TRP A 5 -3.15 3.28 15.40
C TRP A 5 -4.57 3.63 15.89
N ALA A 6 -4.69 4.57 16.83
CA ALA A 6 -5.98 5.08 17.28
C ALA A 6 -6.71 5.86 16.17
N GLU A 7 -5.99 6.68 15.41
CA GLU A 7 -6.55 7.42 14.27
C GLU A 7 -6.92 6.48 13.11
N LEU A 8 -6.14 5.41 12.90
CA LEU A 8 -6.45 4.39 11.90
C LEU A 8 -7.75 3.62 12.27
N LEU A 9 -7.95 3.27 13.54
CA LEU A 9 -9.18 2.64 14.01
C LEU A 9 -10.41 3.54 13.83
N THR A 10 -10.28 4.85 14.04
CA THR A 10 -11.38 5.81 13.78
C THR A 10 -11.74 5.94 12.29
N LEU A 11 -10.83 5.58 11.39
CA LEU A 11 -11.09 5.51 9.94
C LEU A 11 -11.70 4.15 9.51
N GLY A 12 -12.00 3.26 10.46
CA GLY A 12 -12.53 1.93 10.19
C GLY A 12 -11.47 0.96 9.67
N ILE A 13 -10.19 1.18 9.98
CA ILE A 13 -9.10 0.26 9.61
C ILE A 13 -9.00 -0.80 10.71
N GLU A 14 -9.55 -1.99 10.44
CA GLU A 14 -9.63 -3.09 11.42
C GLU A 14 -8.39 -3.99 11.44
N GLY A 15 -7.51 -3.86 10.44
CA GLY A 15 -6.28 -4.63 10.32
C GLY A 15 -5.32 -3.98 9.33
N GLY A 16 -4.03 -4.17 9.57
CA GLY A 16 -3.02 -3.59 8.69
C GLY A 16 -1.63 -4.20 8.88
N LEU A 17 -0.82 -4.06 7.84
CA LEU A 17 0.58 -4.43 7.81
C LEU A 17 1.41 -3.16 7.73
N THR A 18 2.39 -3.01 8.63
CA THR A 18 3.39 -1.96 8.54
C THR A 18 4.76 -2.59 8.30
N ILE A 19 5.45 -2.13 7.25
CA ILE A 19 6.82 -2.54 6.93
C ILE A 19 7.70 -1.32 7.14
N ARG A 20 8.74 -1.46 7.96
CA ARG A 20 9.74 -0.41 8.18
C ARG A 20 11.05 -0.79 7.49
N ALA A 21 11.51 0.07 6.57
CA ALA A 21 12.78 -0.08 5.87
C ALA A 21 13.53 1.26 5.86
N ASN A 22 14.79 1.26 6.32
CA ASN A 22 15.67 2.45 6.36
C ASN A 22 15.00 3.72 6.93
N ALA A 23 14.37 3.60 8.11
CA ALA A 23 13.61 4.66 8.78
C ALA A 23 12.42 5.23 7.98
N LYS A 24 11.90 4.47 7.00
CA LYS A 24 10.67 4.77 6.27
C LYS A 24 9.64 3.69 6.54
N ASP A 25 8.39 4.12 6.66
CA ASP A 25 7.26 3.24 6.92
C ASP A 25 6.39 3.12 5.67
N PHE A 26 6.06 1.89 5.35
CA PHE A 26 5.05 1.49 4.38
C PHE A 26 3.89 0.92 5.17
N ALA A 27 2.66 1.27 4.80
CA ALA A 27 1.48 0.76 5.47
C ALA A 27 0.48 0.21 4.46
N ILE A 28 -0.07 -0.96 4.73
CA ILE A 28 -1.24 -1.51 4.07
C ILE A 28 -2.33 -1.59 5.11
N ALA A 29 -3.45 -0.91 4.87
CA ALA A 29 -4.61 -0.88 5.74
C ALA A 29 -5.80 -1.53 5.03
N VAL A 30 -6.54 -2.37 5.74
CA VAL A 30 -7.82 -2.92 5.26
C VAL A 30 -8.93 -1.95 5.64
N VAL A 31 -9.79 -1.60 4.69
CA VAL A 31 -10.96 -0.72 4.89
C VAL A 31 -12.22 -1.54 4.58
N PRO A 32 -12.79 -2.26 5.57
CA PRO A 32 -13.89 -3.19 5.34
C PRO A 32 -15.16 -2.51 4.84
N SER A 33 -15.45 -1.30 5.31
CA SER A 33 -16.63 -0.52 4.95
C SER A 33 -16.74 -0.24 3.45
N LYS A 34 -15.62 -0.24 2.74
CA LYS A 34 -15.54 -0.02 1.28
C LYS A 34 -15.03 -1.24 0.53
N GLN A 35 -14.70 -2.33 1.23
CA GLN A 35 -13.98 -3.48 0.64
C GLN A 35 -12.71 -3.03 -0.10
N GLN A 36 -11.93 -2.17 0.54
CA GLN A 36 -10.73 -1.55 -0.04
C GLN A 36 -9.45 -1.92 0.72
N LEU A 37 -8.33 -1.88 0.03
CA LEU A 37 -6.98 -1.85 0.63
C LEU A 37 -6.35 -0.48 0.38
N HIS A 38 -5.82 0.14 1.43
CA HIS A 38 -5.11 1.40 1.35
C HIS A 38 -3.63 1.16 1.54
N PHE A 39 -2.83 1.39 0.49
CA PHE A 39 -1.38 1.29 0.54
C PHE A 39 -0.77 2.70 0.62
N THR A 40 -0.02 2.97 1.68
CA THR A 40 0.74 4.21 1.86
C THR A 40 2.23 3.92 1.71
N SER A 41 2.83 4.56 0.71
CA SER A 41 4.27 4.50 0.43
C SER A 41 4.91 5.89 0.56
N PRO A 42 6.14 5.99 1.09
CA PRO A 42 6.92 7.22 1.08
C PRO A 42 7.31 7.68 -0.34
N VAL A 43 7.15 6.84 -1.36
CA VAL A 43 7.54 7.16 -2.75
C VAL A 43 6.33 7.42 -3.64
N SER A 44 5.31 6.56 -3.58
CA SER A 44 4.13 6.65 -4.45
C SER A 44 2.90 7.27 -3.79
N GLY A 45 2.99 7.65 -2.51
CA GLY A 45 1.90 8.22 -1.75
C GLY A 45 0.85 7.19 -1.35
N LEU A 46 -0.39 7.66 -1.15
CA LEU A 46 -1.55 6.81 -0.87
C LEU A 46 -2.13 6.25 -2.18
N ARG A 47 -2.38 4.94 -2.20
CA ARG A 47 -3.10 4.21 -3.24
C ARG A 47 -4.25 3.44 -2.62
N MET A 48 -5.38 3.44 -3.32
CA MET A 48 -6.60 2.76 -2.89
C MET A 48 -6.86 1.65 -3.88
N TYR A 49 -7.01 0.43 -3.40
CA TYR A 49 -7.23 -0.74 -4.23
C TYR A 49 -8.60 -1.34 -3.95
N GLU A 50 -9.31 -1.67 -5.01
CA GLU A 50 -10.61 -2.34 -4.97
C GLU A 50 -10.54 -3.76 -5.53
N TRP A 51 -11.33 -4.65 -4.95
CA TRP A 51 -11.40 -6.02 -5.43
C TRP A 51 -12.22 -6.10 -6.72
N ASN A 52 -11.55 -6.38 -7.84
CA ASN A 52 -12.22 -6.68 -9.09
C ASN A 52 -12.60 -8.16 -9.16
N ALA A 53 -13.90 -8.44 -9.01
CA ALA A 53 -14.43 -9.81 -8.99
C ALA A 53 -14.27 -10.56 -10.32
N ARG A 54 -14.08 -9.85 -11.44
CA ARG A 54 -13.89 -10.39 -12.79
C ARG A 54 -12.45 -10.85 -13.00
N THR A 55 -11.48 -9.98 -12.67
CA THR A 55 -10.05 -10.27 -12.84
C THR A 55 -9.45 -11.02 -11.65
N LYS A 56 -10.20 -11.13 -10.54
CA LYS A 56 -9.77 -11.72 -9.27
C LYS A 56 -8.51 -11.04 -8.72
N ARG A 57 -8.44 -9.71 -8.85
CA ARG A 57 -7.28 -8.90 -8.47
C ARG A 57 -7.71 -7.64 -7.74
N TRP A 58 -6.80 -7.12 -6.92
CA TRP A 58 -6.88 -5.78 -6.35
C TRP A 58 -6.37 -4.77 -7.38
N GLU A 59 -7.21 -3.82 -7.77
CA GLU A 59 -6.92 -2.83 -8.82
C GLU A 59 -6.93 -1.41 -8.24
N ASP A 60 -5.98 -0.58 -8.67
CA ASP A 60 -5.85 0.81 -8.19
C ASP A 60 -7.06 1.65 -8.66
N GLU A 61 -7.81 2.20 -7.70
CA GLU A 61 -8.98 3.05 -7.91
C GLU A 61 -8.62 4.35 -8.64
N VAL A 62 -7.38 4.86 -8.46
CA VAL A 62 -7.10 6.27 -8.71
C VAL A 62 -7.02 6.63 -10.20
N ARG A 63 -6.79 5.71 -11.15
CA ARG A 63 -6.71 6.11 -12.58
C ARG A 63 -7.09 5.01 -13.60
N PRO A 64 -8.34 5.03 -14.13
CA PRO A 64 -8.71 4.30 -15.35
C PRO A 64 -7.90 4.70 -16.60
N THR A 65 -7.17 5.81 -16.55
CA THR A 65 -6.40 6.39 -17.67
C THR A 65 -4.89 6.41 -17.46
N ALA A 66 -4.37 5.92 -16.33
CA ALA A 66 -2.93 5.78 -16.15
C ALA A 66 -2.47 4.43 -16.64
N THR A 67 -1.63 4.45 -17.66
CA THR A 67 -0.92 3.32 -18.27
C THR A 67 -0.02 2.51 -17.31
N ASP A 68 -0.02 2.84 -16.02
CA ASP A 68 0.84 2.28 -14.98
C ASP A 68 -0.02 1.68 -13.85
N SER A 69 -0.91 0.77 -14.24
CA SER A 69 -1.73 -0.06 -13.34
C SER A 69 -0.84 -1.12 -12.70
N HIS A 70 -0.03 -0.73 -11.73
CA HIS A 70 0.67 -1.70 -10.89
C HIS A 70 -0.30 -2.31 -9.89
N ASP A 71 -0.25 -3.63 -9.74
CA ASP A 71 -0.83 -4.28 -8.58
C ASP A 71 -0.11 -3.85 -7.29
N ILE A 72 -0.74 -4.11 -6.15
CA ILE A 72 -0.22 -3.72 -4.84
C ILE A 72 1.15 -4.34 -4.53
N GLU A 73 1.37 -5.59 -4.97
CA GLU A 73 2.62 -6.32 -4.75
C GLU A 73 3.78 -5.69 -5.54
N GLY A 74 3.57 -5.44 -6.82
CA GLY A 74 4.56 -4.84 -7.70
C GLY A 74 4.89 -3.41 -7.27
N LEU A 75 3.88 -2.65 -6.85
CA LEU A 75 4.09 -1.29 -6.36
C LEU A 75 4.85 -1.28 -5.03
N LEU A 76 4.49 -2.16 -4.09
CA LEU A 76 5.20 -2.34 -2.82
C LEU A 76 6.66 -2.73 -3.07
N THR A 77 6.90 -3.74 -3.89
CA THR A 77 8.24 -4.25 -4.19
C THR A 77 9.10 -3.15 -4.80
N ARG A 78 8.60 -2.48 -5.85
CA ARG A 78 9.31 -1.39 -6.52
C ARG A 78 9.69 -0.27 -5.56
N ASP A 79 8.76 0.15 -4.70
CA ASP A 79 9.00 1.25 -3.78
C ASP A 79 9.90 0.85 -2.61
N LEU A 80 9.71 -0.36 -2.06
CA LEU A 80 10.55 -0.91 -0.99
C LEU A 80 12.01 -1.04 -1.43
N MET A 81 12.22 -1.57 -2.64
CA MET A 81 13.57 -1.77 -3.20
C MET A 81 14.35 -0.47 -3.37
N ARG A 82 13.69 0.70 -3.43
CA ARG A 82 14.38 2.01 -3.45
C ARG A 82 15.06 2.35 -2.12
N PHE A 83 14.64 1.71 -1.02
CA PHE A 83 15.24 1.89 0.31
C PHE A 83 16.08 0.70 0.75
N CYS A 84 15.98 -0.44 0.07
CA CYS A 84 16.92 -1.52 0.21
C CYS A 84 18.23 -1.13 -0.49
N ALA A 85 19.21 -0.66 0.27
CA ALA A 85 20.55 -0.36 -0.21
C ALA A 85 21.53 -1.46 0.22
N GLY A 86 22.57 -1.68 -0.60
CA GLY A 86 23.63 -2.64 -0.35
C GLY A 86 23.48 -3.95 -1.14
N ILE A 87 24.60 -4.62 -1.36
CA ILE A 87 24.65 -5.99 -1.88
C ILE A 87 24.43 -6.91 -0.67
N PRO A 88 23.56 -7.94 -0.74
CA PRO A 88 23.55 -8.96 0.29
C PRO A 88 24.95 -9.60 0.34
N LEU A 89 25.71 -9.29 1.38
CA LEU A 89 27.00 -9.94 1.63
C LEU A 89 26.67 -11.28 2.29
N PHE A 90 26.47 -12.30 1.46
CA PHE A 90 26.49 -13.70 1.89
C PHE A 90 27.91 -14.25 1.81
#